data_AF-A0A6H1Z620-F1
#
_entry.id   AF-A0A6H1Z620-F1
#
_cell.length_a   1.000
_cell.length_b   1.000
_cell.length_c   1.000
_cell.angle_alpha   90.00
_cell.angle_beta   90.00
_cell.angle_gamma   90.00
#
_symmetry.space_group_name_H-M   'P 1'
#
loop_
_entity.id
_entity.type
_entity.pdbx_description
1 polymer ?
#
loop_
_entity_poly.entity_id
_entity_poly.type
_entity_poly.pdbx_seq_one_letter_code
_entity_poly.pdbx_strand_id
1 'polypeptide(L)'
;MKVDQKGNYKDDPHHNEDMRQIFKTLQKVSFADNMDGSNITFVSSATADAENIISHPLKRTPTGFIKVNQNKPCSVYKGTTTWTKDKIYLKVNIASAEVTIFLF
;
A
#
# COMPACT_ATOMS: atom_id res chain seq x y z
N MET A 1 37.95 -23.40 21.04
CA MET A 1 37.70 -24.34 19.92
C MET A 1 38.50 -25.62 20.15
N LYS A 2 37.84 -26.74 20.43
CA LYS A 2 38.52 -28.04 20.59
C LYS A 2 38.41 -28.81 19.26
N VAL A 3 39.53 -28.95 18.57
CA VAL A 3 39.65 -29.73 17.33
C VAL A 3 39.70 -31.21 17.70
N ASP A 4 39.00 -32.07 16.95
CA ASP A 4 39.14 -33.52 17.13
C ASP A 4 40.52 -34.00 16.63
N GLN A 5 40.90 -35.24 16.95
CA GLN A 5 42.17 -35.83 16.50
C GLN A 5 42.29 -35.98 14.96
N LYS A 6 41.24 -35.60 14.20
CA LYS A 6 41.16 -35.66 12.74
C LYS A 6 41.14 -34.27 12.09
N GLY A 7 41.35 -33.20 12.86
CA GLY A 7 41.39 -31.83 12.31
C GLY A 7 40.01 -31.21 12.05
N ASN A 8 38.91 -31.86 12.46
CA ASN A 8 37.58 -31.32 12.29
C ASN A 8 37.23 -30.41 13.46
N TYR A 9 36.71 -29.22 13.15
CA TYR A 9 36.13 -28.33 14.13
C TYR A 9 34.88 -29.00 14.70
N LYS A 10 34.89 -29.31 16.00
CA LYS A 10 33.67 -29.72 16.68
C LYS A 10 32.75 -28.51 16.73
N ASP A 11 31.57 -28.64 16.12
CA ASP A 11 30.53 -27.62 16.18
C ASP A 11 30.22 -27.31 17.64
N ASP A 12 30.64 -26.12 18.08
CA ASP A 12 30.33 -25.62 19.41
C ASP A 12 28.82 -25.31 19.43
N PRO A 13 28.03 -25.94 20.31
CA PRO A 13 26.58 -25.74 20.36
C PRO A 13 26.20 -24.27 20.58
N HIS A 14 27.08 -23.47 21.21
CA HIS A 14 26.85 -22.04 21.42
C HIS A 14 26.92 -21.24 20.10
N HIS A 15 27.80 -21.63 19.18
CA HIS A 15 27.96 -20.93 17.90
C HIS A 15 26.74 -21.10 16.97
N ASN A 16 26.07 -22.25 17.01
CA ASN A 16 24.87 -22.50 16.20
C ASN A 16 23.64 -21.76 16.74
N GLU A 17 23.50 -21.66 18.06
CA GLU A 17 22.44 -20.87 18.69
C GLU A 17 22.62 -19.37 18.42
N ASP A 18 23.85 -18.86 18.46
CA ASP A 18 24.16 -17.47 18.08
C ASP A 18 23.76 -17.18 16.63
N MET A 19 24.11 -18.08 15.69
CA MET A 19 23.74 -17.94 14.28
C MET A 19 22.22 -17.98 14.07
N ARG A 20 21.51 -18.89 14.75
CA ARG A 20 20.04 -18.95 14.72
C ARG A 20 19.40 -17.67 15.26
N GLN A 21 19.99 -17.09 16.31
CA GLN A 21 19.48 -15.87 16.91
C GLN A 21 19.70 -14.67 16.00
N ILE A 22 20.84 -14.60 15.30
CA ILE A 22 21.13 -13.63 14.24
C ILE A 22 20.12 -13.74 13.10
N PHE A 23 19.81 -14.94 12.61
CA PHE A 23 18.78 -15.10 11.56
C PHE A 23 17.38 -14.67 12.03
N LYS A 24 17.02 -14.96 13.29
CA LYS A 24 15.75 -14.53 13.89
C LYS A 24 15.66 -13.02 14.08
N THR A 25 16.76 -12.33 14.40
CA THR A 25 16.79 -10.87 14.52
C THR A 25 16.82 -10.18 13.16
N LEU A 26 17.51 -10.75 12.17
CA LEU A 26 17.48 -10.25 10.79
C LEU A 26 16.08 -10.37 10.15
N GLN A 27 15.30 -11.41 10.49
CA GLN A 27 13.88 -11.51 10.08
C GLN A 27 12.98 -10.40 10.65
N LYS A 28 13.40 -9.70 11.70
CA LYS A 28 12.63 -8.63 12.34
C LYS A 28 13.02 -7.22 11.87
N VAL A 29 13.90 -7.11 10.88
CA VAL A 29 14.23 -5.82 10.26
C VAL A 29 13.11 -5.45 9.30
N SER A 30 12.19 -4.60 9.75
CA SER A 30 11.23 -3.91 8.86
C SER A 30 11.79 -2.53 8.51
N PHE A 31 11.91 -2.24 7.22
CA PHE A 31 12.12 -0.87 6.76
C PHE A 31 10.76 -0.16 6.79
N ALA A 32 10.73 1.11 7.18
CA ALA A 32 9.56 1.94 6.96
C ALA A 32 9.33 2.00 5.45
N ASP A 33 8.33 1.25 4.97
CA ASP A 33 8.02 1.17 3.56
C ASP A 33 7.54 2.54 3.07
N ASN A 34 7.82 2.87 1.82
CA ASN A 34 7.33 4.10 1.21
C ASN A 34 5.79 4.10 1.24
N MET A 35 5.14 5.26 1.24
CA MET A 35 3.69 5.34 1.05
C MET A 35 3.34 4.75 -0.33
N ASP A 36 2.97 3.46 -0.35
CA ASP A 36 2.53 2.75 -1.55
C ASP A 36 1.16 3.26 -1.95
N GLY A 37 1.14 4.07 -3.01
CA GLY A 37 -0.07 4.72 -3.48
C GLY A 37 0.07 5.27 -4.90
N SER A 38 -1.05 5.67 -5.47
CA SER A 38 -1.11 6.16 -6.85
C SER A 38 -1.92 7.45 -6.92
N ASN A 39 -1.38 8.44 -7.64
CA ASN A 39 -2.13 9.63 -8.02
C ASN A 39 -3.01 9.34 -9.23
N ILE A 40 -4.27 9.76 -9.17
CA ILE A 40 -5.25 9.59 -10.24
C ILE A 40 -6.01 10.89 -10.40
N THR A 41 -6.06 11.39 -11.63
CA THR A 41 -6.92 12.51 -12.02
C THR A 41 -8.11 11.97 -12.79
N PHE A 42 -9.32 12.37 -12.42
CA PHE A 42 -10.54 12.02 -13.13
C PHE A 42 -11.49 13.21 -13.19
N VAL A 43 -12.37 13.21 -14.18
CA VAL A 43 -13.47 14.17 -14.31
C VAL A 43 -14.74 13.53 -13.80
N SER A 44 -15.44 14.17 -12.88
CA SER A 44 -16.72 13.69 -12.36
C SER A 44 -17.80 13.73 -13.43
N SER A 45 -18.82 12.89 -13.25
CA SER A 45 -20.03 12.84 -14.06
C SER A 45 -20.66 14.22 -14.26
N ALA A 46 -21.36 14.39 -15.38
CA ALA A 46 -22.16 15.59 -15.66
C ALA A 46 -23.35 15.78 -14.70
N THR A 47 -23.68 14.76 -13.93
CA THR A 47 -24.67 14.82 -12.85
C THR A 47 -23.93 14.84 -11.51
N ALA A 48 -24.28 15.79 -10.63
CA ALA A 48 -23.80 15.80 -9.25
C ALA A 48 -24.23 14.51 -8.54
N ASP A 49 -23.39 14.04 -7.61
CA ASP A 49 -23.65 12.87 -6.75
C ASP A 49 -23.84 11.53 -7.49
N ALA A 50 -23.66 11.52 -8.81
CA ALA A 50 -23.59 10.29 -9.58
C ALA A 50 -22.26 9.57 -9.32
N GLU A 51 -22.33 8.24 -9.34
CA GLU A 51 -21.19 7.39 -9.02
C GLU A 51 -20.21 7.31 -10.19
N ASN A 52 -18.95 7.61 -9.90
CA ASN A 52 -17.86 7.56 -10.85
C ASN A 52 -17.08 6.26 -10.65
N ILE A 53 -16.78 5.58 -11.74
CA ILE A 53 -15.95 4.38 -11.77
C ILE A 53 -14.54 4.79 -12.17
N ILE A 54 -13.59 4.63 -11.26
CA ILE A 54 -12.21 5.08 -11.45
C ILE A 54 -11.28 3.86 -11.39
N SER A 55 -10.56 3.61 -12.49
CA SER A 55 -9.58 2.52 -12.58
C SER A 55 -8.26 2.93 -11.94
N HIS A 56 -7.57 2.01 -11.25
CA HIS A 56 -6.28 2.28 -10.60
C HIS A 56 -5.25 1.15 -10.75
N PRO A 57 -3.93 1.43 -10.66
CA PRO A 57 -2.88 0.44 -10.91
C PRO A 57 -2.38 -0.34 -9.67
N LEU A 58 -2.95 -0.09 -8.48
CA LEU A 58 -2.42 -0.61 -7.20
C LEU A 58 -2.41 -2.14 -7.03
N LYS A 59 -3.14 -2.92 -7.86
CA LYS A 59 -3.28 -4.39 -7.77
C LYS A 59 -3.76 -4.94 -6.41
N ARG A 60 -4.17 -4.06 -5.51
CA ARG A 60 -4.76 -4.32 -4.19
C ARG A 60 -5.96 -3.41 -4.01
N THR A 61 -6.93 -3.83 -3.21
CA THR A 61 -8.06 -2.97 -2.86
C THR A 61 -7.55 -1.80 -2.02
N PRO A 62 -7.74 -0.54 -2.43
CA PRO A 62 -7.30 0.62 -1.67
C PRO A 62 -8.06 0.70 -0.34
N THR A 63 -7.39 1.25 0.67
CA THR A 63 -7.96 1.50 1.99
C THR A 63 -8.62 2.88 2.07
N GLY A 64 -8.10 3.85 1.32
CA GLY A 64 -8.61 5.21 1.32
C GLY A 64 -8.09 6.06 0.17
N PHE A 65 -8.45 7.34 0.22
CA PHE A 65 -7.92 8.34 -0.69
C PHE A 65 -7.71 9.67 0.04
N ILE A 66 -6.76 10.45 -0.42
CA ILE A 66 -6.57 11.86 -0.07
C ILE A 66 -6.85 12.70 -1.31
N LYS A 67 -7.64 13.76 -1.16
CA LYS A 67 -7.86 14.73 -2.25
C LYS A 67 -6.65 15.64 -2.35
N VAL A 68 -5.99 15.64 -3.50
CA VAL A 68 -4.75 16.39 -3.76
C VAL A 68 -5.05 17.72 -4.47
N ASN A 69 -5.91 17.69 -5.48
CA ASN A 69 -6.25 18.88 -6.27
C ASN A 69 -7.69 18.83 -6.78
N GLN A 70 -8.28 19.99 -7.08
CA GLN A 70 -9.58 20.10 -7.73
C GLN A 70 -9.67 21.39 -8.55
N ASN A 71 -10.34 21.34 -9.70
CA ASN A 71 -10.58 22.53 -10.53
C ASN A 71 -11.81 23.35 -10.10
N LYS A 72 -12.69 22.76 -9.29
CA LYS A 72 -13.93 23.35 -8.77
C LYS A 72 -14.07 23.06 -7.28
N PRO A 73 -14.74 23.93 -6.50
CA PRO A 73 -14.98 23.68 -5.08
C PRO A 73 -15.96 22.51 -4.90
N CYS A 74 -15.43 21.30 -4.69
CA CYS A 74 -16.23 20.10 -4.52
C CYS A 74 -15.79 19.23 -3.34
N SER A 75 -16.73 18.42 -2.86
CA SER A 75 -16.51 17.35 -1.89
C SER A 75 -16.53 16.03 -2.63
N VAL A 76 -15.52 15.21 -2.39
CA VAL A 76 -15.42 13.85 -2.90
C VAL A 76 -15.64 12.89 -1.75
N TYR A 77 -16.52 11.92 -1.95
CA TYR A 77 -16.90 10.97 -0.92
C TYR A 77 -17.12 9.58 -1.52
N LYS A 78 -17.09 8.57 -0.66
CA LYS A 78 -17.20 7.16 -1.08
C LYS A 78 -18.58 6.89 -1.68
N GLY A 79 -18.60 6.17 -2.80
CA GLY A 79 -19.82 5.65 -3.40
C GLY A 79 -20.46 4.53 -2.58
N THR A 80 -21.56 3.98 -3.09
CA THR A 80 -22.24 2.83 -2.50
C THR A 80 -21.58 1.51 -2.90
N THR A 81 -20.93 1.47 -4.06
CA THR A 81 -20.31 0.25 -4.56
C THR A 81 -18.98 -0.03 -3.87
N THR A 82 -18.78 -1.28 -3.46
CA THR A 82 -17.55 -1.76 -2.82
C THR A 82 -16.37 -1.66 -3.78
N TRP A 83 -15.26 -1.14 -3.29
CA TRP A 83 -14.02 -1.05 -4.06
C TRP A 83 -13.41 -2.43 -4.31
N THR A 84 -12.73 -2.56 -5.44
CA THR A 84 -12.06 -3.79 -5.86
C THR A 84 -10.57 -3.54 -6.05
N LYS A 85 -9.84 -4.56 -6.53
CA LYS A 85 -8.40 -4.45 -6.80
C LYS A 85 -8.05 -3.53 -7.98
N ASP A 86 -9.04 -3.24 -8.83
CA ASP A 86 -8.83 -2.52 -10.09
C ASP A 86 -9.65 -1.23 -10.16
N LYS A 87 -10.71 -1.11 -9.35
CA LYS A 87 -11.69 -0.03 -9.43
C LYS A 87 -12.09 0.49 -8.06
N ILE A 88 -12.17 1.80 -7.95
CA ILE A 88 -12.86 2.49 -6.86
C ILE A 88 -14.10 3.20 -7.38
N TYR A 89 -15.02 3.46 -6.45
CA TYR A 89 -16.30 4.08 -6.71
C TYR A 89 -16.45 5.29 -5.81
N LEU A 90 -16.47 6.47 -6.42
CA LEU A 90 -16.52 7.76 -5.73
C LEU A 90 -17.64 8.63 -6.29
N LYS A 91 -18.20 9.47 -5.44
CA LYS A 91 -19.18 10.50 -5.80
C LYS A 91 -18.60 11.87 -5.55
N VAL A 92 -19.04 12.82 -6.36
CA VAL A 92 -18.64 14.22 -6.27
C VAL A 92 -19.90 15.08 -6.28
N ASN A 93 -20.03 15.98 -5.31
CA ASN A 93 -21.23 16.81 -5.16
C ASN A 93 -21.38 17.91 -6.22
N ILE A 94 -20.39 18.07 -7.11
CA ILE A 94 -20.40 19.02 -8.21
C ILE A 94 -20.20 18.25 -9.52
N ALA A 95 -21.03 18.59 -10.50
CA ALA A 95 -20.96 18.05 -11.86
C ALA A 95 -19.70 18.51 -12.61
N SER A 96 -19.10 17.60 -13.37
CA SER A 96 -17.95 17.84 -14.25
C SER A 96 -16.79 18.57 -13.56
N ALA A 97 -16.47 18.16 -12.34
CA ALA A 97 -15.31 18.62 -11.58
C ALA A 97 -14.13 17.69 -11.88
N GLU A 98 -12.99 18.26 -12.23
CA GLU A 98 -11.73 17.53 -12.34
C GLU A 98 -11.09 17.47 -10.96
N VAL A 99 -10.80 16.25 -10.50
CA VAL A 99 -10.23 16.00 -9.18
C VAL A 99 -9.02 15.08 -9.31
N THR A 100 -7.93 15.46 -8.64
CA THR A 100 -6.77 14.60 -8.42
C THR A 100 -6.82 14.02 -7.02
N ILE A 101 -6.74 12.70 -6.91
CA ILE A 101 -6.72 11.97 -5.66
C ILE A 101 -5.47 11.09 -5.58
N PHE A 102 -4.95 10.94 -4.36
CA PHE A 102 -3.92 9.97 -4.02
C PHE A 102 -4.59 8.77 -3.34
N LEU A 103 -4.54 7.60 -3.95
CA LEU A 103 -5.08 6.35 -3.38
C LEU A 103 -3.98 5.58 -2.66
N PHE A 104 -4.33 4.93 -1.55
CA PHE A 104 -3.44 4.08 -0.75
C PHE A 104 -4.20 2.96 -0.07
#